data_AF-A0A7T3E0X7-F1
#
_entry.id   AF-A0A7T3E0X7-F1
#
_cell.length_a   1.000
_cell.length_b   1.000
_cell.length_c   1.000
_cell.angle_alpha   90.00
_cell.angle_beta   90.00
_cell.angle_gamma   90.00
#
_symmetry.space_group_name_H-M   'P 1'
#
loop_
_entity.id
_entity.type
_entity.pdbx_description
1 polymer ?
#
loop_
_entity_poly.entity_id
_entity_poly.type
_entity_poly.pdbx_seq_one_letter_code
_entity_poly.pdbx_strand_id
1 'polypeptide(L)'
;MRKEEIFRLLGVSDETELESLLDYKSVEYADVITEENYFIINRETSKYGIPSIERSGFDIKKHKLLELSMDLNKQPYICEAYLTGESLDTLGSKKRKKLKDPVNWECVASDIFAKKYFHRGHIIGHSLANELVRNIYNKNKKILFVQTAWSNINLQRLNYYSQSYFENMLEEIIKNGKNILYKSKLIYKTKIDKIPIGIQIQAISIDEELSINVFIPNVSPGISIDYTEGKITRLE
;
A
#
# COMPACT_ATOMS: atom_id res chain seq x y z
N MET A 1 15.96 3.89 4.53
CA MET A 1 16.56 4.37 3.24
C MET A 1 16.52 5.89 3.24
N ARG A 2 17.48 6.61 2.64
CA ARG A 2 17.43 8.09 2.63
C ARG A 2 16.45 8.60 1.57
N LYS A 3 15.91 9.81 1.79
CA LYS A 3 14.92 10.46 0.92
C LYS A 3 15.41 10.56 -0.53
N GLU A 4 16.64 11.01 -0.72
CA GLU A 4 17.24 11.24 -2.05
C GLU A 4 17.41 9.91 -2.81
N GLU A 5 17.73 8.83 -2.08
CA GLU A 5 17.83 7.50 -2.67
C GLU A 5 16.46 6.98 -3.10
N ILE A 6 15.42 7.21 -2.31
CA ILE A 6 14.04 6.84 -2.67
C ILE A 6 13.62 7.58 -3.94
N PHE A 7 13.80 8.91 -4.00
CA PHE A 7 13.48 9.69 -5.21
C PHE A 7 14.20 9.16 -6.46
N ARG A 8 15.50 8.90 -6.36
CA ARG A 8 16.28 8.29 -7.44
C ARG A 8 15.69 6.94 -7.88
N LEU A 9 15.32 6.07 -6.94
CA LEU A 9 14.78 4.73 -7.23
C LEU A 9 13.36 4.77 -7.82
N LEU A 10 12.53 5.73 -7.39
CA LEU A 10 11.21 5.99 -7.98
C LEU A 10 11.31 6.67 -9.36
N GLY A 11 12.48 7.21 -9.69
CA GLY A 11 12.68 8.07 -10.84
C GLY A 11 11.93 9.39 -10.73
N VAL A 12 11.72 9.90 -9.51
CA VAL A 12 11.04 11.18 -9.20
C VAL A 12 12.13 12.21 -8.82
N SER A 13 11.99 13.48 -9.21
CA SER A 13 12.99 14.51 -8.97
C SER A 13 13.01 14.98 -7.51
N ASP A 14 11.83 15.22 -6.94
CA ASP A 14 11.64 15.87 -5.65
C ASP A 14 10.20 15.68 -5.12
N GLU A 15 9.93 16.26 -3.96
CA GLU A 15 8.60 16.29 -3.33
C GLU A 15 7.53 16.90 -4.25
N THR A 16 7.84 17.90 -5.07
CA THR A 16 6.86 18.57 -5.93
C THR A 16 6.38 17.68 -7.08
N GLU A 17 7.28 16.90 -7.69
CA GLU A 17 6.84 15.87 -8.64
C GLU A 17 5.99 14.79 -7.93
N LEU A 18 6.35 14.39 -6.71
CA LEU A 18 5.57 13.40 -5.94
C LEU A 18 4.18 13.94 -5.53
N GLU A 19 4.08 15.20 -5.13
CA GLU A 19 2.83 15.94 -4.87
C GLU A 19 1.91 15.91 -6.10
N SER A 20 2.47 16.20 -7.28
CA SER A 20 1.71 16.15 -8.53
C SER A 20 1.24 14.73 -8.88
N LEU A 21 2.03 13.70 -8.61
CA LEU A 21 1.65 12.30 -8.87
C LEU A 21 0.57 11.81 -7.90
N LEU A 22 0.62 12.26 -6.65
CA LEU A 22 -0.34 11.89 -5.62
C LEU A 22 -1.64 12.70 -5.71
N ASP A 23 -1.60 13.87 -6.36
CA ASP A 23 -2.68 14.88 -6.40
C ASP A 23 -2.92 15.54 -5.02
N TYR A 24 -1.83 15.96 -4.37
CA TYR A 24 -1.85 16.63 -3.07
C TYR A 24 -0.92 17.86 -3.06
N LYS A 25 -1.17 18.78 -2.12
CA LYS A 25 -0.40 20.03 -1.99
C LYS A 25 0.82 19.93 -1.09
N SER A 26 0.94 18.84 -0.32
CA SER A 26 1.98 18.69 0.70
C SER A 26 2.32 17.22 0.85
N VAL A 27 3.58 16.90 0.60
CA VAL A 27 4.18 15.59 0.87
C VAL A 27 5.51 15.80 1.58
N GLU A 28 5.63 15.23 2.78
CA GLU A 28 6.85 15.30 3.59
C GLU A 28 7.44 13.91 3.74
N TYR A 29 8.76 13.78 3.69
CA TYR A 29 9.39 12.53 4.07
C TYR A 29 9.26 12.32 5.58
N ALA A 30 9.18 11.06 6.03
CA ALA A 30 8.90 10.75 7.44
C ALA A 30 10.03 11.13 8.43
N ASP A 31 11.17 11.59 7.93
CA ASP A 31 12.29 12.07 8.75
C ASP A 31 11.93 13.29 9.60
N VAL A 32 10.94 14.09 9.16
CA VAL A 32 10.36 15.21 9.93
C VAL A 32 9.78 14.79 11.28
N ILE A 33 9.50 13.50 11.47
CA ILE A 33 9.09 12.91 12.75
C ILE A 33 10.04 11.79 13.21
N THR A 34 11.29 11.80 12.74
CA THR A 34 12.34 10.81 13.06
C THR A 34 12.05 9.37 12.59
N GLU A 35 11.15 9.21 11.62
CA GLU A 35 10.82 7.93 10.98
C GLU A 35 11.42 7.88 9.55
N GLU A 36 11.31 6.76 8.85
CA GLU A 36 11.88 6.61 7.50
C GLU A 36 11.10 5.59 6.66
N ASN A 37 11.40 5.54 5.36
CA ASN A 37 10.90 4.62 4.32
C ASN A 37 9.50 4.93 3.76
N TYR A 38 8.87 6.04 4.17
CA TYR A 38 7.57 6.45 3.65
C TYR A 38 7.44 7.97 3.66
N PHE A 39 6.39 8.48 3.01
CA PHE A 39 6.05 9.90 3.00
C PHE A 39 4.71 10.13 3.68
N ILE A 40 4.61 11.24 4.40
CA ILE A 40 3.39 11.73 5.04
C ILE A 40 2.73 12.72 4.09
N ILE A 41 1.44 12.55 3.84
CA ILE A 41 0.67 13.41 2.93
C ILE A 41 -0.23 14.32 3.78
N ASN A 42 -0.22 15.63 3.49
CA ASN A 42 -0.97 16.64 4.24
C ASN A 42 -0.76 16.49 5.77
N ARG A 43 0.49 16.60 6.22
CA ARG A 43 0.83 16.35 7.64
C ARG A 43 0.15 17.33 8.58
N GLU A 44 0.33 18.63 8.34
CA GLU A 44 -0.05 19.70 9.28
C GLU A 44 0.41 19.38 10.70
N THR A 45 -0.50 19.10 11.64
CA THR A 45 -0.22 18.69 13.01
C THR A 45 -0.39 17.18 13.24
N SER A 46 -0.88 16.43 12.25
CA SER A 46 -1.04 14.97 12.32
C SER A 46 0.30 14.26 12.33
N LYS A 47 0.40 13.15 13.06
CA LYS A 47 1.59 12.29 13.02
C LYS A 47 1.74 11.60 11.66
N TYR A 48 0.64 11.08 11.11
CA TYR A 48 0.67 10.26 9.90
C TYR A 48 -0.11 10.85 8.73
N GLY A 49 -0.40 12.16 8.74
CA GLY A 49 -1.09 12.84 7.64
C GLY A 49 -2.59 12.95 7.85
N ILE A 50 -3.24 13.78 7.02
CA ILE A 50 -4.68 14.03 7.04
C ILE A 50 -5.30 13.43 5.77
N PRO A 51 -6.19 12.43 5.88
CA PRO A 51 -6.81 11.78 4.72
C PRO A 51 -7.90 12.64 4.09
N SER A 52 -8.12 12.43 2.79
CA SER A 52 -9.17 13.07 2.00
C SER A 52 -10.39 12.16 1.78
N ILE A 53 -10.55 11.10 2.59
CA ILE A 53 -11.66 10.16 2.43
C ILE A 53 -12.96 10.85 2.85
N GLU A 54 -13.98 10.78 1.99
CA GLU A 54 -15.31 11.28 2.32
C GLU A 54 -15.96 10.46 3.43
N ARG A 55 -16.59 11.15 4.38
CA ARG A 55 -17.23 10.51 5.53
C ARG A 55 -18.70 10.14 5.30
N SER A 56 -19.14 10.05 4.05
CA SER A 56 -20.51 9.72 3.72
C SER A 56 -20.76 8.21 3.94
N GLY A 57 -21.66 7.85 4.86
CA GLY A 57 -22.02 6.45 5.15
C GLY A 57 -21.49 5.87 6.47
N PHE A 58 -21.05 6.70 7.42
CA PHE A 58 -20.61 6.27 8.76
C PHE A 58 -21.70 5.59 9.62
N ASP A 59 -22.97 5.58 9.18
CA ASP A 59 -24.05 4.82 9.80
C ASP A 59 -23.97 3.31 9.56
N ILE A 60 -23.05 2.86 8.70
CA ILE A 60 -22.85 1.44 8.40
C ILE A 60 -22.20 0.76 9.61
N LYS A 61 -22.97 -0.02 10.38
CA LYS A 61 -22.44 -0.78 11.54
C LYS A 61 -21.72 -2.09 11.18
N LYS A 62 -21.65 -2.44 9.89
CA LYS A 62 -21.10 -3.72 9.40
C LYS A 62 -19.92 -3.49 8.48
N HIS A 63 -18.93 -4.37 8.47
CA HIS A 63 -17.86 -4.27 7.49
C HIS A 63 -18.42 -4.25 6.07
N LYS A 64 -17.77 -3.53 5.17
CA LYS A 64 -18.20 -3.46 3.76
C LYS A 64 -17.04 -3.09 2.87
N LEU A 65 -16.92 -3.78 1.74
CA LEU A 65 -16.09 -3.32 0.63
C LEU A 65 -16.87 -2.23 -0.11
N LEU A 66 -16.36 -1.00 -0.08
CA LEU A 66 -17.00 0.18 -0.66
C LEU A 66 -16.58 0.36 -2.12
N GLU A 67 -15.27 0.19 -2.40
CA GLU A 67 -14.71 0.24 -3.74
C GLU A 67 -13.64 -0.84 -3.90
N LEU A 68 -13.59 -1.47 -5.07
CA LEU A 68 -12.44 -2.25 -5.52
C LEU A 68 -12.33 -2.12 -7.04
N SER A 69 -11.59 -1.11 -7.49
CA SER A 69 -11.50 -0.72 -8.89
C SER A 69 -10.16 -1.07 -9.51
N MET A 70 -10.15 -1.09 -10.84
CA MET A 70 -8.97 -1.28 -11.67
C MET A 70 -8.82 -0.07 -12.59
N ASP A 71 -7.60 0.20 -13.03
CA ASP A 71 -7.31 1.24 -14.02
C ASP A 71 -7.74 0.80 -15.44
N LEU A 72 -7.49 1.67 -16.43
CA LEU A 72 -7.78 1.40 -17.84
C LEU A 72 -6.98 0.21 -18.41
N ASN A 73 -5.85 -0.14 -17.79
CA ASN A 73 -5.03 -1.29 -18.14
C ASN A 73 -5.43 -2.57 -17.39
N LYS A 74 -6.54 -2.53 -16.63
CA LYS A 74 -7.05 -3.64 -15.81
C LYS A 74 -6.08 -4.05 -14.68
N GLN A 75 -5.29 -3.11 -14.19
CA GLN A 75 -4.43 -3.25 -13.02
C GLN A 75 -5.20 -2.79 -11.78
N PRO A 76 -4.97 -3.36 -10.59
CA PRO A 76 -5.54 -2.82 -9.36
C PRO A 76 -5.26 -1.32 -9.22
N TYR A 77 -6.25 -0.56 -8.76
CA TYR A 77 -6.13 0.89 -8.66
C TYR A 77 -6.55 1.42 -7.28
N ILE A 78 -7.83 1.31 -6.93
CA ILE A 78 -8.34 1.77 -5.64
C ILE A 78 -9.01 0.61 -4.91
N CYS A 79 -8.80 0.54 -3.60
CA CYS A 79 -9.60 -0.26 -2.70
C CYS A 79 -10.06 0.62 -1.54
N GLU A 80 -11.36 0.64 -1.27
CA GLU A 80 -11.96 1.37 -0.16
C GLU A 80 -12.87 0.43 0.62
N ALA A 81 -12.74 0.42 1.93
CA ALA A 81 -13.46 -0.50 2.80
C ALA A 81 -13.77 0.14 4.15
N TYR A 82 -14.95 -0.17 4.66
CA TYR A 82 -15.30 0.03 6.05
C TYR A 82 -14.96 -1.25 6.83
N LEU A 83 -14.05 -1.15 7.77
CA LEU A 83 -13.47 -2.26 8.51
C LEU A 83 -13.97 -2.28 9.96
N THR A 84 -14.27 -3.47 10.45
CA THR A 84 -14.78 -3.73 11.81
C THR A 84 -14.13 -5.00 12.34
N GLY A 85 -14.38 -5.36 13.61
CA GLY A 85 -13.89 -6.64 14.16
C GLY A 85 -14.27 -7.86 13.31
N GLU A 86 -15.41 -7.81 12.61
CA GLU A 86 -15.87 -8.89 11.72
C GLU A 86 -15.08 -8.98 10.41
N SER A 87 -14.38 -7.92 9.97
CA SER A 87 -13.59 -7.96 8.73
C SER A 87 -12.25 -8.66 8.91
N LEU A 88 -11.78 -8.75 10.16
CA LEU A 88 -10.50 -9.35 10.49
C LEU A 88 -10.45 -10.82 10.11
N ASP A 89 -9.30 -11.27 9.62
CA ASP A 89 -9.09 -12.67 9.29
C ASP A 89 -9.05 -13.54 10.55
N THR A 90 -10.01 -14.45 10.67
CA THR A 90 -10.07 -15.42 11.78
C THR A 90 -9.28 -16.70 11.48
N LEU A 91 -8.77 -16.85 10.25
CA LEU A 91 -8.05 -18.04 9.81
C LEU A 91 -6.52 -17.87 9.95
N GLY A 92 -5.87 -18.86 10.56
CA GLY A 92 -4.41 -18.93 10.59
C GLY A 92 -3.81 -19.10 9.19
N SER A 93 -2.61 -18.55 8.97
CA SER A 93 -1.90 -18.53 7.68
C SER A 93 -1.79 -19.89 6.98
N LYS A 94 -1.63 -20.97 7.76
CA LYS A 94 -1.51 -22.36 7.25
C LYS A 94 -2.78 -22.91 6.61
N LYS A 95 -3.96 -22.35 6.91
CA LYS A 95 -5.25 -22.78 6.35
C LYS A 95 -5.61 -22.04 5.06
N ARG A 96 -4.79 -21.07 4.64
CA ARG A 96 -5.09 -20.18 3.51
C ARG A 96 -4.73 -20.84 2.18
N LYS A 97 -5.63 -20.77 1.20
CA LYS A 97 -5.32 -21.16 -0.18
C LYS A 97 -4.34 -20.15 -0.78
N LYS A 98 -3.26 -20.66 -1.37
CA LYS A 98 -2.28 -19.82 -2.08
C LYS A 98 -2.96 -19.16 -3.29
N LEU A 99 -2.86 -17.84 -3.38
CA LEU A 99 -3.34 -17.09 -4.53
C LEU A 99 -2.39 -17.23 -5.73
N LYS A 100 -2.97 -17.11 -6.93
CA LYS A 100 -2.22 -16.95 -8.17
C LYS A 100 -1.47 -15.62 -8.18
N ASP A 101 -0.60 -15.44 -9.16
CA ASP A 101 0.20 -14.24 -9.33
C ASP A 101 -0.65 -13.00 -9.66
N PRO A 102 -0.22 -11.79 -9.27
CA PRO A 102 -0.87 -10.54 -9.67
C PRO A 102 -0.76 -10.30 -11.17
N VAL A 103 -1.45 -9.27 -11.66
CA VAL A 103 -1.23 -8.74 -13.01
C VAL A 103 0.24 -8.29 -13.14
N ASN A 104 0.85 -8.52 -14.30
CA ASN A 104 2.24 -8.16 -14.64
C ASN A 104 3.34 -8.84 -13.82
N TRP A 105 3.04 -9.91 -13.06
CA TRP A 105 4.06 -10.65 -12.33
C TRP A 105 5.14 -11.26 -13.25
N GLU A 106 4.74 -11.65 -14.46
CA GLU A 106 5.62 -12.18 -15.49
C GLU A 106 6.76 -11.21 -15.87
N CYS A 107 6.55 -9.90 -15.70
CA CYS A 107 7.56 -8.88 -16.00
C CYS A 107 8.77 -9.00 -15.08
N VAL A 108 8.55 -9.28 -13.79
CA VAL A 108 9.64 -9.48 -12.83
C VAL A 108 10.09 -10.93 -12.75
N ALA A 109 9.24 -11.90 -13.09
CA ALA A 109 9.52 -13.32 -12.91
C ALA A 109 10.66 -13.87 -13.78
N SER A 110 11.11 -13.11 -14.79
CA SER A 110 12.25 -13.46 -15.63
C SER A 110 13.60 -13.40 -14.90
N ASP A 111 13.70 -12.61 -13.81
CA ASP A 111 14.90 -12.57 -12.98
C ASP A 111 14.91 -13.75 -11.98
N ILE A 112 16.01 -14.49 -11.95
CA ILE A 112 16.19 -15.63 -11.03
C ILE A 112 16.09 -15.23 -9.55
N PHE A 113 16.36 -13.97 -9.21
CA PHE A 113 16.25 -13.39 -7.88
C PHE A 113 14.93 -12.64 -7.65
N ALA A 114 13.97 -12.67 -8.58
CA ALA A 114 12.70 -11.96 -8.43
C ALA A 114 11.99 -12.26 -7.10
N LYS A 115 12.00 -13.52 -6.64
CA LYS A 115 11.40 -13.93 -5.37
C LYS A 115 12.12 -13.40 -4.12
N LYS A 116 13.36 -12.95 -4.24
CA LYS A 116 14.11 -12.27 -3.17
C LYS A 116 13.62 -10.83 -3.02
N TYR A 117 13.36 -10.16 -4.13
CA TYR A 117 13.07 -8.73 -4.16
C TYR A 117 11.58 -8.41 -4.18
N PHE A 118 10.72 -9.31 -4.70
CA PHE A 118 9.31 -9.06 -4.92
C PHE A 118 8.41 -10.06 -4.21
N HIS A 119 7.33 -9.51 -3.67
CA HIS A 119 6.21 -10.21 -3.10
C HIS A 119 4.93 -9.90 -3.89
N ARG A 120 3.92 -10.74 -3.68
CA ARG A 120 2.55 -10.46 -4.10
C ARG A 120 1.92 -9.53 -3.06
N GLY A 121 2.18 -8.24 -3.22
CA GLY A 121 1.65 -7.20 -2.34
C GLY A 121 0.14 -7.18 -2.38
N HIS A 122 -0.52 -6.98 -1.25
CA HIS A 122 -1.97 -6.83 -1.22
C HIS A 122 -2.31 -5.34 -1.24
N ILE A 123 -3.29 -4.91 -2.02
CA ILE A 123 -3.76 -3.51 -1.96
C ILE A 123 -4.47 -3.23 -0.62
N ILE A 124 -5.04 -4.27 0.00
CA ILE A 124 -5.55 -4.27 1.37
C ILE A 124 -5.13 -5.56 2.07
N GLY A 125 -4.47 -5.41 3.22
CA GLY A 125 -3.92 -6.51 3.99
C GLY A 125 -4.92 -7.64 4.23
N HIS A 126 -4.46 -8.88 4.03
CA HIS A 126 -5.29 -10.06 4.24
C HIS A 126 -5.86 -10.11 5.66
N SER A 127 -5.09 -9.70 6.68
CA SER A 127 -5.55 -9.71 8.07
C SER A 127 -6.70 -8.74 8.33
N LEU A 128 -6.83 -7.68 7.52
CA LEU A 128 -7.85 -6.64 7.70
C LEU A 128 -9.18 -6.97 7.02
N ALA A 129 -9.14 -7.64 5.85
CA ALA A 129 -10.28 -7.68 4.94
C ALA A 129 -10.47 -9.00 4.17
N ASN A 130 -9.85 -10.11 4.59
CA ASN A 130 -9.99 -11.38 3.87
C ASN A 130 -11.46 -11.79 3.67
N GLU A 131 -12.31 -11.63 4.70
CA GLU A 131 -13.73 -11.96 4.62
C GLU A 131 -14.49 -11.12 3.58
N LEU A 132 -14.08 -9.86 3.39
CA LEU A 132 -14.64 -8.95 2.38
C LEU A 132 -14.26 -9.35 0.95
N VAL A 133 -13.06 -9.92 0.75
CA VAL A 133 -12.52 -10.19 -0.59
C VAL A 133 -12.51 -11.65 -0.99
N ARG A 134 -12.82 -12.59 -0.08
CA ARG A 134 -12.64 -14.03 -0.31
C ARG A 134 -13.44 -14.61 -1.47
N ASN A 135 -14.64 -14.07 -1.72
CA ASN A 135 -15.56 -14.56 -2.75
C ASN A 135 -15.40 -13.82 -4.08
N ILE A 136 -14.44 -12.91 -4.19
CA ILE A 136 -14.21 -12.16 -5.43
C ILE A 136 -13.58 -13.08 -6.49
N TYR A 137 -14.24 -13.17 -7.64
CA TYR A 137 -13.71 -13.90 -8.78
C TYR A 137 -12.40 -13.29 -9.27
N ASN A 138 -11.39 -14.14 -9.51
CA ASN A 138 -10.02 -13.74 -9.89
C ASN A 138 -9.44 -12.66 -8.98
N LYS A 139 -9.67 -12.75 -7.66
CA LYS A 139 -9.25 -11.72 -6.70
C LYS A 139 -7.77 -11.37 -6.77
N ASN A 140 -6.89 -12.31 -7.14
CA ASN A 140 -5.47 -12.04 -7.36
C ASN A 140 -5.21 -10.90 -8.36
N LYS A 141 -6.05 -10.74 -9.38
CA LYS A 141 -5.90 -9.65 -10.38
C LYS A 141 -6.42 -8.30 -9.90
N LYS A 142 -7.16 -8.28 -8.78
CA LYS A 142 -7.82 -7.08 -8.24
C LYS A 142 -7.22 -6.62 -6.91
N ILE A 143 -6.73 -7.54 -6.11
CA ILE A 143 -6.23 -7.25 -4.75
C ILE A 143 -4.72 -7.41 -4.64
N LEU A 144 -4.05 -8.02 -5.62
CA LEU A 144 -2.59 -8.20 -5.58
C LEU A 144 -1.90 -7.37 -6.65
N PHE A 145 -0.73 -6.85 -6.30
CA PHE A 145 0.17 -6.15 -7.22
C PHE A 145 1.63 -6.59 -7.02
N VAL A 146 2.49 -6.24 -7.98
CA VAL A 146 3.93 -6.48 -7.88
C VAL A 146 4.51 -5.47 -6.89
N GLN A 147 4.92 -5.95 -5.72
CA GLN A 147 5.44 -5.11 -4.65
C GLN A 147 6.80 -5.62 -4.19
N THR A 148 7.74 -4.73 -3.91
CA THR A 148 9.01 -5.14 -3.32
C THR A 148 8.80 -5.76 -1.94
N ALA A 149 9.64 -6.71 -1.55
CA ALA A 149 9.63 -7.27 -0.20
C ALA A 149 9.88 -6.17 0.85
N TRP A 150 10.71 -5.18 0.49
CA TRP A 150 11.04 -4.01 1.30
C TRP A 150 9.84 -3.08 1.54
N SER A 151 9.00 -2.80 0.54
CA SER A 151 7.81 -1.98 0.78
C SER A 151 6.66 -2.78 1.42
N ASN A 152 6.63 -4.11 1.22
CA ASN A 152 5.57 -4.97 1.72
C ASN A 152 5.74 -5.33 3.22
N ILE A 153 6.83 -6.00 3.59
CA ILE A 153 6.99 -6.58 4.94
C ILE A 153 8.15 -5.95 5.72
N ASN A 154 8.10 -5.99 7.05
CA ASN A 154 9.23 -5.66 7.90
C ASN A 154 10.31 -6.77 7.83
N LEU A 155 11.44 -6.46 7.21
CA LEU A 155 12.60 -7.34 7.04
C LEU A 155 13.55 -7.17 8.23
N GLN A 156 13.18 -7.74 9.38
CA GLN A 156 14.03 -7.80 10.58
C GLN A 156 14.50 -6.42 11.06
N ARG A 157 13.60 -5.42 11.04
CA ARG A 157 13.82 -4.03 11.44
C ARG A 157 14.71 -3.19 10.52
N LEU A 158 15.11 -3.70 9.36
CA LEU A 158 15.84 -2.90 8.37
C LEU A 158 14.96 -1.82 7.69
N ASN A 159 13.65 -2.04 7.69
CA ASN A 159 12.63 -1.20 7.07
C ASN A 159 11.37 -1.22 7.95
N TYR A 160 11.46 -0.57 9.13
CA TYR A 160 10.44 -0.73 10.16
C TYR A 160 9.04 -0.31 9.69
N TYR A 161 8.96 0.78 8.93
CA TYR A 161 7.73 1.40 8.43
C TYR A 161 7.39 0.94 7.00
N SER A 162 7.06 -0.35 6.84
CA SER A 162 6.55 -0.91 5.58
C SER A 162 5.00 -0.86 5.54
N GLN A 163 4.39 -1.31 4.44
CA GLN A 163 2.93 -1.47 4.38
C GLN A 163 2.39 -2.31 5.55
N SER A 164 3.05 -3.44 5.86
CA SER A 164 2.67 -4.28 7.00
C SER A 164 2.66 -3.56 8.35
N TYR A 165 3.49 -2.52 8.55
CA TYR A 165 3.49 -1.74 9.78
C TYR A 165 2.17 -1.00 9.97
N PHE A 166 1.75 -0.25 8.95
CA PHE A 166 0.48 0.48 8.99
C PHE A 166 -0.69 -0.47 9.08
N GLU A 167 -0.70 -1.57 8.33
CA GLU A 167 -1.77 -2.57 8.40
C GLU A 167 -1.88 -3.24 9.76
N ASN A 168 -0.76 -3.59 10.40
CA ASN A 168 -0.76 -4.15 11.76
C ASN A 168 -1.28 -3.13 12.79
N MET A 169 -0.93 -1.85 12.64
CA MET A 169 -1.46 -0.79 13.50
C MET A 169 -2.99 -0.67 13.39
N LEU A 170 -3.52 -0.72 12.16
CA LEU A 170 -4.98 -0.74 11.92
C LEU A 170 -5.64 -1.99 12.50
N GLU A 171 -5.00 -3.15 12.36
CA GLU A 171 -5.51 -4.42 12.89
C GLU A 171 -5.67 -4.36 14.42
N GLU A 172 -4.68 -3.84 15.14
CA GLU A 172 -4.74 -3.70 16.60
C GLU A 172 -5.82 -2.69 17.04
N ILE A 173 -5.99 -1.59 16.30
CA ILE A 173 -7.06 -0.62 16.54
C ILE A 173 -8.44 -1.27 16.40
N ILE A 174 -8.62 -2.09 15.37
CA ILE A 174 -9.88 -2.83 15.14
C ILE A 174 -10.12 -3.88 16.22
N LYS A 175 -9.09 -4.60 16.66
CA LYS A 175 -9.17 -5.54 17.78
C LYS A 175 -9.60 -4.86 19.08
N ASN A 176 -9.21 -3.61 19.28
CA ASN A 176 -9.62 -2.79 20.41
C ASN A 176 -11.02 -2.19 20.27
N GLY A 177 -11.80 -2.62 19.26
CA GLY A 177 -13.21 -2.28 19.12
C GLY A 177 -13.50 -1.03 18.30
N LYS A 178 -12.48 -0.42 17.67
CA LYS A 178 -12.68 0.76 16.81
C LYS A 178 -12.90 0.34 15.36
N ASN A 179 -13.86 0.97 14.71
CA ASN A 179 -14.08 0.77 13.28
C ASN A 179 -13.26 1.80 12.48
N ILE A 180 -12.84 1.39 11.29
CA ILE A 180 -11.91 2.18 10.45
C ILE A 180 -12.50 2.31 9.04
N LEU A 181 -12.53 3.53 8.52
CA LEU A 181 -12.67 3.75 7.08
C LEU A 181 -11.27 3.75 6.47
N TYR A 182 -11.02 2.77 5.60
CA TYR A 182 -9.75 2.53 4.96
C TYR A 182 -9.84 2.78 3.46
N LYS A 183 -8.84 3.46 2.90
CA LYS A 183 -8.67 3.62 1.46
C LYS A 183 -7.21 3.44 1.09
N SER A 184 -6.98 2.65 0.06
CA SER A 184 -5.67 2.45 -0.55
C SER A 184 -5.73 2.74 -2.05
N LYS A 185 -4.70 3.40 -2.57
CA LYS A 185 -4.57 3.72 -3.99
C LYS A 185 -3.17 3.36 -4.47
N LEU A 186 -3.08 2.55 -5.52
CA LEU A 186 -1.82 2.30 -6.20
C LEU A 186 -1.47 3.49 -7.10
N ILE A 187 -0.21 3.92 -7.00
CA ILE A 187 0.28 5.10 -7.72
C ILE A 187 1.17 4.60 -8.85
N TYR A 188 0.79 4.92 -10.08
CA TYR A 188 1.57 4.65 -11.29
C TYR A 188 2.12 5.98 -11.78
N LYS A 189 3.40 6.03 -12.14
CA LYS A 189 4.03 7.29 -12.58
C LYS A 189 3.47 7.70 -13.95
N THR A 190 3.28 6.73 -14.83
CA THR A 190 2.72 6.93 -16.16
C THR A 190 1.57 5.96 -16.45
N LYS A 191 0.74 6.28 -17.45
CA LYS A 191 -0.35 5.40 -17.89
C LYS A 191 0.11 4.07 -18.50
N ILE A 192 1.38 3.94 -18.87
CA ILE A 192 1.93 2.72 -19.47
C ILE A 192 2.68 1.86 -18.45
N ASP A 193 2.84 2.34 -17.22
CA ASP A 193 3.51 1.59 -16.16
C ASP A 193 2.73 0.33 -15.81
N LYS A 194 3.49 -0.77 -15.69
CA LYS A 194 2.98 -2.09 -15.33
C LYS A 194 3.09 -2.37 -13.83
N ILE A 195 3.94 -1.62 -13.15
CA ILE A 195 4.22 -1.77 -11.73
C ILE A 195 4.01 -0.39 -11.09
N PRO A 196 3.24 -0.30 -9.99
CA PRO A 196 3.08 0.96 -9.31
C PRO A 196 4.39 1.38 -8.63
N ILE A 197 4.66 2.67 -8.62
CA ILE A 197 5.77 3.28 -7.88
C ILE A 197 5.54 3.28 -6.37
N GLY A 198 4.31 3.01 -5.91
CA GLY A 198 3.98 2.90 -4.50
C GLY A 198 2.50 2.74 -4.24
N ILE A 199 2.15 2.73 -2.95
CA ILE A 199 0.78 2.65 -2.47
C ILE A 199 0.53 3.80 -1.50
N GLN A 200 -0.54 4.55 -1.73
CA GLN A 200 -1.10 5.47 -0.75
C GLN A 200 -2.02 4.69 0.19
N ILE A 201 -1.90 4.90 1.50
CA ILE A 201 -2.80 4.37 2.52
C ILE A 201 -3.40 5.54 3.29
N GLN A 202 -4.72 5.55 3.34
CA GLN A 202 -5.53 6.48 4.09
C GLN A 202 -6.39 5.71 5.09
N ALA A 203 -6.49 6.20 6.33
CA ALA A 203 -7.36 5.61 7.33
C ALA A 203 -7.83 6.64 8.36
N ILE A 204 -9.11 6.54 8.76
CA ILE A 204 -9.69 7.27 9.88
C ILE A 204 -10.49 6.34 10.77
N SER A 205 -10.39 6.53 12.09
CA SER A 205 -11.32 5.91 13.04
C SER A 205 -12.56 6.79 13.23
N ILE A 206 -13.67 6.18 13.66
CA ILE A 206 -14.94 6.89 13.87
C ILE A 206 -14.85 7.94 14.98
N ASP A 207 -14.05 7.68 16.00
CA ASP A 207 -13.79 8.61 17.10
C ASP A 207 -12.73 9.69 16.76
N GLU A 208 -12.23 9.69 15.52
CA GLU A 208 -11.27 10.65 14.98
C GLU A 208 -9.90 10.68 15.71
N GLU A 209 -9.63 9.70 16.57
CA GLU A 209 -8.32 9.57 17.24
C GLU A 209 -7.22 9.04 16.31
N LEU A 210 -7.61 8.31 15.25
CA LEU A 210 -6.70 7.84 14.21
C LEU A 210 -6.84 8.69 12.95
N SER A 211 -5.72 9.20 12.46
CA SER A 211 -5.61 9.87 11.17
C SER A 211 -4.35 9.41 10.45
N ILE A 212 -4.51 8.81 9.27
CA ILE A 212 -3.42 8.35 8.40
C ILE A 212 -3.68 8.81 6.98
N ASN A 213 -2.65 9.38 6.36
CA ASN A 213 -2.51 9.59 4.94
C ASN A 213 -1.02 9.51 4.58
N VAL A 214 -0.57 8.32 4.16
CA VAL A 214 0.84 8.05 3.88
C VAL A 214 1.03 7.46 2.50
N PHE A 215 2.19 7.69 1.90
CA PHE A 215 2.64 7.03 0.68
C PHE A 215 3.84 6.13 0.98
N ILE A 216 3.70 4.86 0.61
CA ILE A 216 4.73 3.84 0.79
C ILE A 216 5.39 3.56 -0.56
N PRO A 217 6.65 3.96 -0.77
CA PRO A 217 7.36 3.81 -2.02
C PRO A 217 7.67 2.34 -2.31
N ASN A 218 7.45 1.92 -3.55
CA ASN A 218 7.70 0.56 -4.02
C ASN A 218 9.16 0.41 -4.50
N VAL A 219 10.09 0.52 -3.56
CA VAL A 219 11.54 0.50 -3.80
C VAL A 219 12.21 -0.57 -2.95
N SER A 220 13.41 -0.99 -3.33
CA SER A 220 14.24 -1.90 -2.55
C SER A 220 15.71 -1.49 -2.62
N PRO A 221 16.47 -1.54 -1.51
CA PRO A 221 17.90 -1.33 -1.56
C PRO A 221 18.59 -2.29 -2.53
N GLY A 222 19.62 -1.80 -3.22
CA GLY A 222 20.48 -2.58 -4.11
C GLY A 222 19.88 -2.95 -5.48
N ILE A 223 18.67 -2.49 -5.80
CA ILE A 223 18.08 -2.64 -7.14
C ILE A 223 17.37 -1.37 -7.59
N SER A 224 17.37 -1.11 -8.90
CA SER A 224 16.43 -0.20 -9.56
C SER A 224 15.42 -1.01 -10.37
N ILE A 225 14.22 -0.45 -10.52
CA ILE A 225 13.09 -1.08 -11.18
C ILE A 225 12.68 -0.19 -12.35
N ASP A 226 12.64 -0.75 -13.54
CA ASP A 226 11.89 -0.16 -14.64
C ASP A 226 10.40 -0.43 -14.41
N TYR A 227 9.64 0.58 -13.97
CA TYR A 227 8.22 0.42 -13.64
C TYR A 227 7.32 0.20 -14.88
N THR A 228 7.82 0.51 -16.08
CA THR A 228 7.12 0.27 -17.35
C THR A 228 7.29 -1.18 -17.80
N GLU A 229 8.50 -1.73 -17.73
CA GLU A 229 8.80 -3.06 -18.26
C GLU A 229 8.94 -4.16 -17.18
N GLY A 230 9.16 -3.79 -15.92
CA GLY A 230 9.48 -4.68 -14.81
C GLY A 230 10.91 -5.22 -14.80
N LYS A 231 11.82 -4.64 -15.60
CA LYS A 231 13.23 -5.00 -15.62
C LYS A 231 13.91 -4.52 -14.33
N ILE A 232 14.81 -5.35 -13.80
CA ILE A 232 15.56 -5.08 -12.58
C ILE A 232 17.01 -4.84 -12.96
N THR A 233 17.60 -3.75 -12.47
CA THR A 233 19.05 -3.52 -12.54
C THR A 233 19.63 -3.55 -11.14
N ARG A 234 20.68 -4.34 -10.91
CA ARG A 234 21.37 -4.36 -9.61
C ARG A 234 22.24 -3.13 -9.50
N LEU A 235 22.21 -2.51 -8.34
CA LEU A 235 23.00 -1.33 -8.04
C LEU A 235 24.22 -1.79 -7.25
N GLU A 236 25.40 -1.48 -7.78
CA GLU A 236 26.70 -1.70 -7.13
C GLU A 236 26.95 -0.67 -6.03
#